data_AF-A0ABD3Q9R0-F1
#
_entry.id   AF-A0ABD3Q9R0-F1
#
_cell.length_a   1.000
_cell.length_b   1.000
_cell.length_c   1.000
_cell.angle_alpha   90.00
_cell.angle_beta   90.00
_cell.angle_gamma   90.00
#
_symmetry.space_group_name_H-M   'P 1'
#
loop_
_entity.id
_entity.type
_entity.pdbx_description
1 polymer ?
#
loop_
_entity_poly.entity_id
_entity_poly.type
_entity_poly.pdbx_seq_one_letter_code
_entity_poly.pdbx_strand_id
1 'polypeptide(L)'
;MSNSEAQLSESTPNIPLSVSDVNASTSPSKFRWAKVVELGYVEDDGSGSNGDDLESNGPICFHCGASAPSDDKKLSRCSKCQVASYCSRECRVKNWKGGDGKVGHKFSCAAYKRVGEDMMIVFSDDKDEARQDILSRIRFYALPYAIHKSLTSGRGFLFLQSDSSLAVLSLPAPVMSSGRKFPKQRSVLLHWLTMKEFDSEVCMDDFELATVRTELKSAVETYDQKVELPVLMRFRCGHVAVGIAPLVPDYKLCKMLGKDYYGETSGAVQLNIDDM
;
A
#
# COMPACT_ATOMS: atom_id res chain seq x y z
N MET A 1 -31.39 -29.98 -59.79
CA MET A 1 -30.41 -30.06 -58.68
C MET A 1 -30.66 -28.85 -57.80
N SER A 2 -31.47 -29.01 -56.74
CA SER A 2 -31.79 -27.93 -55.80
C SER A 2 -30.72 -27.88 -54.72
N ASN A 3 -30.05 -26.73 -54.59
CA ASN A 3 -29.15 -26.44 -53.48
C ASN A 3 -29.97 -25.89 -52.31
N SER A 4 -29.88 -26.55 -51.16
CA SER A 4 -30.40 -26.08 -49.88
C SER A 4 -29.31 -25.28 -49.17
N GLU A 5 -29.49 -23.96 -49.06
CA GLU A 5 -28.67 -23.10 -48.19
C GLU A 5 -29.13 -23.27 -46.73
N ALA A 6 -28.20 -23.72 -45.88
CA ALA A 6 -28.41 -23.81 -44.45
C ALA A 6 -28.10 -22.43 -43.81
N GLN A 7 -29.13 -21.77 -43.28
CA GLN A 7 -28.99 -20.57 -42.45
C GLN A 7 -28.40 -20.97 -41.08
N LEU A 8 -27.16 -20.56 -40.84
CA LEU A 8 -26.55 -20.55 -39.51
C LEU A 8 -27.10 -19.35 -38.72
N SER A 9 -27.89 -19.62 -37.68
CA SER A 9 -28.38 -18.60 -36.76
C SER A 9 -27.23 -18.14 -35.85
N GLU A 10 -26.81 -16.89 -36.01
CA GLU A 10 -25.86 -16.24 -35.12
C GLU A 10 -26.52 -16.04 -33.75
N SER A 11 -25.96 -16.68 -32.71
CA SER A 11 -26.39 -16.46 -31.34
C SER A 11 -25.92 -15.09 -30.86
N THR A 12 -26.88 -14.25 -30.47
CA THR A 12 -26.59 -12.92 -29.91
C THR A 12 -25.70 -13.05 -28.68
N PRO A 13 -24.61 -12.27 -28.57
CA PRO A 13 -23.73 -12.28 -27.41
C PRO A 13 -24.52 -11.91 -26.15
N ASN A 14 -24.35 -12.72 -25.12
CA ASN A 14 -25.06 -12.60 -23.85
C ASN A 14 -24.54 -11.35 -23.11
N ILE A 15 -25.24 -10.22 -23.25
CA ILE A 15 -24.90 -8.97 -22.57
C ILE A 15 -25.43 -9.08 -21.12
N PRO A 16 -24.57 -9.02 -20.09
CA PRO A 16 -25.03 -9.07 -18.72
C PRO A 16 -26.00 -7.92 -18.41
N LEU A 17 -27.17 -8.28 -17.88
CA LEU A 17 -28.32 -7.39 -17.67
C LEU A 17 -28.14 -6.44 -16.47
N SER A 18 -27.15 -6.67 -15.59
CA SER A 18 -26.84 -5.74 -14.51
C SER A 18 -25.38 -5.82 -14.03
N VAL A 19 -24.83 -4.68 -13.59
CA VAL A 19 -23.50 -4.59 -12.95
C VAL A 19 -23.43 -5.43 -11.66
N SER A 20 -24.57 -5.72 -11.06
CA SER A 20 -24.73 -6.56 -9.87
C SER A 20 -24.46 -8.05 -10.12
N ASP A 21 -24.66 -8.55 -11.36
CA ASP A 21 -24.49 -9.97 -11.68
C ASP A 21 -23.02 -10.37 -11.91
N VAL A 22 -22.14 -9.39 -12.15
CA VAL A 22 -20.71 -9.63 -12.39
C VAL A 22 -19.92 -9.83 -11.08
N ASN A 23 -20.47 -9.43 -9.94
CA ASN A 23 -19.73 -9.36 -8.66
C ASN A 23 -20.10 -10.43 -7.62
N ALA A 24 -20.99 -11.38 -7.95
CA ALA A 24 -21.56 -12.27 -6.93
C ALA A 24 -20.70 -13.50 -6.54
N SER A 25 -19.61 -13.83 -7.24
CA SER A 25 -18.91 -15.12 -7.01
C SER A 25 -17.39 -15.11 -6.95
N THR A 26 -16.71 -13.98 -7.12
CA THR A 26 -15.24 -13.93 -7.00
C THR A 26 -14.86 -13.21 -5.74
N SER A 27 -14.32 -13.95 -4.77
CA SER A 27 -13.62 -13.34 -3.65
C SER A 27 -12.61 -12.35 -4.21
N PRO A 28 -12.53 -11.12 -3.67
CA PRO A 28 -11.62 -10.11 -4.21
C PRO A 28 -10.21 -10.71 -4.24
N SER A 29 -9.60 -10.73 -5.42
CA SER A 29 -8.30 -11.34 -5.63
C SER A 29 -7.30 -10.72 -4.65
N LYS A 30 -6.87 -11.51 -3.67
CA LYS A 30 -5.90 -11.08 -2.66
C LYS A 30 -4.48 -11.22 -3.21
N PHE A 31 -3.62 -10.31 -2.82
CA PHE A 31 -2.20 -10.40 -3.14
C PHE A 31 -1.59 -11.57 -2.35
N ARG A 32 -0.66 -12.30 -2.97
CA ARG A 32 -0.04 -13.49 -2.38
C ARG A 32 1.42 -13.20 -2.07
N TRP A 33 1.85 -13.40 -0.83
CA TRP A 33 3.23 -13.18 -0.41
C TRP A 33 3.99 -14.50 -0.45
N ALA A 34 5.06 -14.57 -1.25
CA ALA A 34 5.91 -15.75 -1.38
C ALA A 34 7.01 -15.77 -0.32
N LYS A 35 7.55 -14.60 0.03
CA LYS A 35 8.61 -14.45 1.03
C LYS A 35 8.47 -13.13 1.75
N VAL A 36 8.67 -13.14 3.07
CA VAL A 36 8.74 -11.95 3.90
C VAL A 36 9.96 -12.08 4.80
N VAL A 37 10.75 -11.01 4.88
CA VAL A 37 11.96 -10.92 5.70
C VAL A 37 11.93 -9.60 6.47
N GLU A 38 12.32 -9.65 7.74
CA GLU A 38 12.54 -8.47 8.57
C GLU A 38 14.04 -8.34 8.81
N LEU A 39 14.67 -7.29 8.28
CA LEU A 39 16.11 -7.05 8.42
C LEU A 39 16.47 -6.48 9.81
N GLY A 40 15.48 -6.20 10.65
CA GLY A 40 15.69 -5.80 12.05
C GLY A 40 16.28 -4.39 12.21
N TYR A 41 16.06 -3.51 11.24
CA TYR A 41 16.51 -2.12 11.36
C TYR A 41 15.78 -1.45 12.52
N VAL A 42 16.55 -0.87 13.44
CA VAL A 42 16.00 -0.01 14.48
C VAL A 42 15.48 1.23 13.78
N GLU A 43 14.21 1.56 13.98
CA GLU A 43 13.67 2.81 13.47
C GLU A 43 14.34 3.95 14.23
N ASP A 44 15.38 4.55 13.63
CA ASP A 44 15.76 5.91 13.95
C ASP A 44 14.58 6.77 13.48
N ASP A 45 13.77 7.21 14.43
CA ASP A 45 12.63 8.11 14.25
C ASP A 45 13.05 9.47 13.65
N GLY A 46 14.34 9.66 13.40
CA GLY A 46 14.90 10.89 12.88
C GLY A 46 14.91 11.97 13.94
N SER A 47 14.76 11.61 15.23
CA SER A 47 14.93 12.52 16.37
C SER A 47 16.41 12.76 16.68
N GLY A 48 17.34 12.48 15.77
CA GLY A 48 18.76 12.86 15.83
C GLY A 48 19.02 14.38 15.86
N SER A 49 18.09 15.18 16.38
CA SER A 49 18.27 16.57 16.73
C SER A 49 18.77 16.66 18.17
N ASN A 50 19.94 17.28 18.33
CA ASN A 50 20.54 17.68 19.60
C ASN A 50 19.47 18.11 20.62
N GLY A 51 19.52 17.47 21.80
CA GLY A 51 18.48 17.46 22.82
C GLY A 51 18.00 18.83 23.28
N ASP A 52 16.67 18.92 23.48
CA ASP A 52 16.08 19.28 24.79
C ASP A 52 14.56 19.54 24.73
N ASP A 53 13.92 19.60 23.55
CA ASP A 53 12.53 20.12 23.47
C ASP A 53 11.42 19.17 22.96
N LEU A 54 11.70 17.93 22.55
CA LEU A 54 10.67 17.07 21.91
C LEU A 54 10.10 15.91 22.76
N GLU A 55 10.76 15.45 23.81
CA GLU A 55 10.34 14.25 24.57
C GLU A 55 9.15 14.49 25.52
N SER A 56 8.72 15.73 25.77
CA SER A 56 7.64 16.01 26.73
C SER A 56 6.23 16.05 26.11
N ASN A 57 6.07 15.78 24.82
CA ASN A 57 4.82 16.07 24.12
C ASN A 57 3.95 14.82 23.97
N GLY A 58 3.32 14.40 25.08
CA GLY A 58 2.37 13.29 25.16
C GLY A 58 1.21 13.33 24.15
N PRO A 59 0.31 12.32 24.17
CA PRO A 59 -0.76 12.20 23.18
C PRO A 59 -1.65 13.44 23.16
N ILE A 60 -2.10 13.82 21.97
CA ILE A 60 -3.05 14.91 21.76
C ILE A 60 -4.41 14.37 21.31
N CYS A 61 -5.44 15.19 21.44
CA CYS A 61 -6.78 14.86 20.99
C CYS A 61 -6.80 14.70 19.46
N PHE A 62 -7.21 13.54 18.96
CA PHE A 62 -7.31 13.23 17.53
C PHE A 62 -8.33 14.10 16.77
N HIS A 63 -9.22 14.79 17.48
CA HIS A 63 -10.19 15.69 16.87
C HIS A 63 -9.72 17.14 16.82
N CYS A 64 -9.38 17.72 17.97
CA CYS A 64 -9.09 19.14 18.12
C CYS A 64 -7.61 19.47 18.31
N GLY A 65 -6.73 18.47 18.44
CA GLY A 65 -5.31 18.65 18.64
C GLY A 65 -4.90 19.13 20.04
N ALA A 66 -5.85 19.30 20.97
CA ALA A 66 -5.54 19.71 22.34
C ALA A 66 -4.74 18.63 23.07
N SER A 67 -3.64 19.03 23.71
CA SER A 67 -2.88 18.19 24.63
C SER A 67 -3.70 17.82 25.87
N ALA A 68 -3.27 16.79 26.60
CA ALA A 68 -3.77 16.57 27.95
C ALA A 68 -3.53 17.84 28.80
N PRO A 69 -4.51 18.29 29.61
CA PRO A 69 -4.26 19.34 30.60
C PRO A 69 -3.09 18.93 31.51
N SER A 70 -2.30 19.89 31.97
CA SER A 70 -1.23 19.68 32.95
C SER A 70 -1.75 19.08 34.27
N ASP A 71 -3.03 19.29 34.55
CA ASP A 71 -3.73 18.72 35.70
C ASP A 71 -4.22 17.32 35.32
N ASP A 72 -3.93 16.29 36.14
CA ASP A 72 -4.22 14.83 36.18
C ASP A 72 -5.27 14.17 35.23
N LYS A 73 -6.05 14.94 34.49
CA LYS A 73 -7.04 14.53 33.50
C LYS A 73 -6.39 13.94 32.25
N LYS A 74 -6.22 12.62 32.29
CA LYS A 74 -5.82 11.80 31.13
C LYS A 74 -6.84 11.91 29.98
N LEU A 75 -6.34 11.93 28.73
CA LEU A 75 -7.19 11.82 27.54
C LEU A 75 -7.89 10.44 27.52
N SER A 76 -9.16 10.43 27.14
CA SER A 76 -9.91 9.20 26.95
C SER A 76 -9.52 8.51 25.65
N ARG A 77 -9.22 7.20 25.71
CA ARG A 77 -8.84 6.40 24.54
C ARG A 77 -10.06 5.81 23.83
N CYS A 78 -9.93 5.54 22.53
CA CYS A 78 -10.91 4.79 21.77
C CYS A 78 -10.97 3.35 22.29
N SER A 79 -12.15 2.87 22.67
CA SER A 79 -12.30 1.53 23.25
C SER A 79 -11.96 0.38 22.29
N LYS A 80 -11.92 0.64 20.98
CA LYS A 80 -11.65 -0.38 19.95
C LYS A 80 -10.17 -0.52 19.61
N CYS A 81 -9.51 0.59 19.26
CA CYS A 81 -8.09 0.55 18.90
C CYS A 81 -7.15 0.84 20.07
N GLN A 82 -7.65 1.45 21.16
CA GLN A 82 -6.85 1.94 22.30
C GLN A 82 -5.81 3.02 21.97
N VAL A 83 -5.50 3.27 20.69
CA VAL A 83 -4.54 4.29 20.26
C VAL A 83 -5.12 5.70 20.28
N ALA A 84 -6.22 5.92 19.56
CA ALA A 84 -6.74 7.28 19.36
C ALA A 84 -7.24 7.90 20.68
N SER A 85 -6.70 9.06 21.02
CA SER A 85 -6.95 9.78 22.27
C SER A 85 -7.85 11.01 22.08
N TYR A 86 -8.71 11.31 23.06
CA TYR A 86 -9.71 12.36 22.99
C TYR A 86 -9.88 13.09 24.33
N CYS A 87 -9.98 14.42 24.28
CA CYS A 87 -10.23 15.23 25.48
C CYS A 87 -11.68 15.11 26.01
N SER A 88 -12.62 14.67 25.17
CA SER A 88 -14.03 14.49 25.54
C SER A 88 -14.77 13.49 24.66
N ARG A 89 -15.97 13.06 25.10
CA ARG A 89 -16.85 12.18 24.32
C ARG A 89 -17.32 12.86 23.03
N GLU A 90 -17.56 14.16 23.06
CA GLU A 90 -18.01 14.97 21.92
C GLU A 90 -16.95 14.98 20.82
N CYS A 91 -15.68 15.19 21.19
CA CYS A 91 -14.55 15.11 20.24
C CYS A 91 -14.45 13.72 19.60
N ARG A 92 -14.64 12.65 20.39
CA ARG A 92 -14.65 11.28 19.88
C ARG A 92 -15.79 11.04 18.87
N VAL A 93 -17.00 11.51 19.17
CA VAL A 93 -18.17 11.35 18.28
C VAL A 93 -17.99 12.15 16.98
N LYS A 94 -17.50 13.39 17.05
CA LYS A 94 -17.20 14.21 15.88
C LYS A 94 -16.13 13.57 14.99
N ASN A 95 -15.04 13.07 15.59
CA ASN A 95 -14.00 12.40 14.83
C ASN A 95 -14.44 11.04 14.26
N TRP A 96 -15.42 10.36 14.86
CA TRP A 96 -15.81 9.01 14.44
C TRP A 96 -16.31 8.95 12.99
N LYS A 97 -17.26 9.82 12.62
CA LYS A 97 -17.81 9.85 11.25
C LYS A 97 -16.94 10.63 10.28
N GLY A 98 -16.15 11.58 10.77
CA GLY A 98 -15.48 12.58 9.95
C GLY A 98 -16.40 13.80 9.70
N GLY A 99 -15.87 14.77 8.96
CA GLY A 99 -16.52 16.05 8.65
C GLY A 99 -15.54 16.97 7.88
N ASP A 100 -16.05 17.97 7.18
CA ASP A 100 -15.22 18.98 6.46
C ASP A 100 -14.17 18.37 5.51
N GLY A 101 -14.56 17.32 4.78
CA GLY A 101 -13.66 16.61 3.85
C GLY A 101 -12.63 15.70 4.52
N LYS A 102 -12.66 15.54 5.85
CA LYS A 102 -11.74 14.66 6.59
C LYS A 102 -12.32 13.26 6.76
N VAL A 103 -11.47 12.25 6.53
CA VAL A 103 -11.80 10.84 6.81
C VAL A 103 -11.95 10.64 8.31
N GLY A 104 -13.12 10.15 8.74
CA GLY A 104 -13.39 9.85 10.15
C GLY A 104 -12.59 8.67 10.69
N HIS A 105 -12.36 8.67 12.00
CA HIS A 105 -11.67 7.60 12.72
C HIS A 105 -12.30 6.21 12.51
N LYS A 106 -13.61 6.13 12.20
CA LYS A 106 -14.26 4.85 11.88
C LYS A 106 -13.50 4.04 10.82
N PHE A 107 -12.95 4.71 9.81
CA PHE A 107 -12.25 4.07 8.70
C PHE A 107 -10.78 3.78 9.02
N SER A 108 -10.16 4.54 9.92
CA SER A 108 -8.76 4.35 10.32
C SER A 108 -8.59 3.54 11.61
N CYS A 109 -9.67 3.26 12.35
CA CYS A 109 -9.61 2.57 13.64
C CYS A 109 -8.96 1.18 13.54
N ALA A 110 -9.22 0.43 12.47
CA ALA A 110 -8.59 -0.88 12.27
C ALA A 110 -7.07 -0.74 12.05
N ALA A 111 -6.65 0.19 11.19
CA ALA A 111 -5.23 0.46 10.95
C ALA A 111 -4.50 0.91 12.23
N TYR A 112 -5.10 1.77 13.05
CA TYR A 112 -4.52 2.16 14.34
C TYR A 112 -4.45 1.00 15.33
N LYS A 113 -5.47 0.13 15.38
CA LYS A 113 -5.44 -1.05 16.24
C LYS A 113 -4.25 -1.96 15.91
N ARG A 114 -4.01 -2.13 14.60
CA ARG A 114 -2.91 -2.91 14.05
C ARG A 114 -1.53 -2.29 14.32
N VAL A 115 -1.41 -0.98 14.20
CA VAL A 115 -0.14 -0.24 14.37
C VAL A 115 0.24 -0.02 15.83
N GLY A 116 -0.74 0.04 16.74
CA GLY A 116 -0.46 0.25 18.16
C GLY A 116 -0.02 1.67 18.52
N GLU A 117 0.38 1.86 19.78
CA GLU A 117 0.81 3.15 20.32
C GLU A 117 2.28 3.45 20.00
N ASP A 118 3.09 2.41 19.92
CA ASP A 118 4.52 2.40 19.62
C ASP A 118 4.83 2.51 18.12
N MET A 119 3.80 2.61 17.28
CA MET A 119 3.94 2.66 15.81
C MET A 119 4.61 1.41 15.22
N MET A 120 4.43 0.24 15.84
CA MET A 120 5.04 -1.02 15.41
C MET A 120 3.97 -2.07 15.11
N ILE A 121 4.07 -2.70 13.94
CA ILE A 121 3.21 -3.85 13.61
C ILE A 121 3.91 -5.12 14.08
N VAL A 122 3.40 -5.74 15.14
CA VAL A 122 4.04 -6.91 15.77
C VAL A 122 3.61 -8.22 15.09
N PHE A 123 2.33 -8.37 14.76
CA PHE A 123 1.77 -9.63 14.27
C PHE A 123 1.91 -9.80 12.75
N SER A 124 2.18 -11.01 12.29
CA SER A 124 2.38 -11.31 10.86
C SER A 124 1.16 -10.99 10.00
N ASP A 125 -0.03 -11.37 10.48
CA ASP A 125 -1.29 -11.22 9.75
C ASP A 125 -1.64 -9.74 9.58
N ASP A 126 -1.36 -8.95 10.61
CA ASP A 126 -1.47 -7.50 10.56
C ASP A 126 -0.51 -6.91 9.52
N LYS A 127 0.74 -7.39 9.44
CA LYS A 127 1.68 -6.95 8.39
C LYS A 127 1.18 -7.33 7.00
N ASP A 128 0.57 -8.51 6.84
CA ASP A 128 -0.08 -8.91 5.59
C ASP A 128 -1.13 -7.89 5.19
N GLU A 129 -2.09 -7.58 6.06
CA GLU A 129 -3.12 -6.59 5.79
C GLU A 129 -2.55 -5.20 5.51
N ALA A 130 -1.51 -4.78 6.21
CA ALA A 130 -0.83 -3.51 5.94
C ALA A 130 -0.26 -3.45 4.52
N ARG A 131 0.39 -4.52 4.04
CA ARG A 131 0.87 -4.60 2.66
C ARG A 131 -0.28 -4.57 1.65
N GLN A 132 -1.38 -5.29 1.94
CA GLN A 132 -2.59 -5.27 1.11
C GLN A 132 -3.17 -3.85 0.97
N ASP A 133 -3.27 -3.12 2.09
CA ASP A 133 -3.82 -1.77 2.12
C ASP A 133 -2.92 -0.76 1.39
N ILE A 134 -1.60 -0.90 1.48
CA ILE A 134 -0.64 -0.08 0.73
C ILE A 134 -0.82 -0.32 -0.78
N LEU A 135 -0.76 -1.56 -1.25
CA LEU A 135 -0.90 -1.85 -2.68
C LEU A 135 -2.28 -1.47 -3.21
N SER A 136 -3.33 -1.72 -2.44
CA SER A 136 -4.70 -1.39 -2.87
C SER A 136 -4.89 0.11 -3.11
N ARG A 137 -4.18 0.97 -2.36
CA ARG A 137 -4.22 2.43 -2.57
C ARG A 137 -3.46 2.86 -3.82
N ILE A 138 -2.28 2.29 -4.08
CA ILE A 138 -1.43 2.73 -5.19
C ILE A 138 -1.67 1.97 -6.50
N ARG A 139 -2.40 0.84 -6.50
CA ARG A 139 -2.48 -0.07 -7.66
C ARG A 139 -2.97 0.58 -8.95
N PHE A 140 -3.84 1.58 -8.86
CA PHE A 140 -4.34 2.32 -10.04
C PHE A 140 -3.28 3.18 -10.73
N TYR A 141 -2.14 3.42 -10.09
CA TYR A 141 -0.98 4.11 -10.66
C TYR A 141 0.18 3.12 -10.86
N ALA A 142 0.46 2.30 -9.86
CA ALA A 142 1.58 1.37 -9.84
C ALA A 142 1.48 0.24 -10.87
N LEU A 143 0.27 -0.31 -11.09
CA LEU A 143 0.10 -1.40 -12.05
C LEU A 143 0.13 -0.92 -13.51
N PRO A 144 -0.53 0.19 -13.90
CA PRO A 144 -0.31 0.78 -15.22
C PRO A 144 1.15 1.13 -15.50
N TYR A 145 1.87 1.68 -14.51
CA TYR A 145 3.31 1.92 -14.61
C TYR A 145 4.08 0.63 -14.93
N ALA A 146 3.86 -0.42 -14.13
CA ALA A 146 4.54 -1.69 -14.32
C ALA A 146 4.23 -2.35 -15.67
N ILE A 147 2.95 -2.34 -16.10
CA ILE A 147 2.56 -2.89 -17.39
C ILE A 147 3.20 -2.09 -18.53
N HIS A 148 3.18 -0.76 -18.47
CA HIS A 148 3.84 0.08 -19.46
C HIS A 148 5.34 -0.23 -19.55
N LYS A 149 6.04 -0.28 -18.41
CA LYS A 149 7.48 -0.60 -18.37
C LYS A 149 7.80 -2.01 -18.83
N SER A 150 6.96 -2.98 -18.50
CA SER A 150 7.14 -4.36 -18.94
C SER A 150 7.05 -4.53 -20.46
N LEU A 151 6.33 -3.63 -21.15
CA LEU A 151 6.24 -3.62 -22.61
C LEU A 151 7.48 -3.02 -23.28
N THR A 152 8.15 -2.08 -22.62
CA THR A 152 9.33 -1.39 -23.18
C THR A 152 10.64 -2.04 -22.76
N SER A 153 10.73 -2.53 -21.53
CA SER A 153 11.95 -3.08 -20.92
C SER A 153 11.95 -4.60 -20.84
N GLY A 154 10.82 -5.24 -21.16
CA GLY A 154 10.66 -6.68 -21.08
C GLY A 154 10.26 -7.19 -19.70
N ARG A 155 10.37 -8.51 -19.53
CA ARG A 155 9.90 -9.24 -18.35
C ARG A 155 10.71 -8.88 -17.10
N GLY A 156 10.02 -8.65 -15.99
CA GLY A 156 10.60 -8.11 -14.77
C GLY A 156 9.59 -8.09 -13.64
N PHE A 157 9.81 -7.19 -12.68
CA PHE A 157 8.95 -7.01 -11.51
C PHE A 157 8.87 -5.55 -11.10
N LEU A 158 7.82 -5.22 -10.35
CA LEU A 158 7.66 -3.92 -9.72
C LEU A 158 8.38 -3.91 -8.37
N PHE A 159 9.36 -3.03 -8.22
CA PHE A 159 10.06 -2.79 -6.97
C PHE A 159 9.54 -1.51 -6.32
N LEU A 160 8.98 -1.63 -5.11
CA LEU A 160 8.44 -0.54 -4.31
C LEU A 160 9.39 -0.24 -3.16
N GLN A 161 9.85 1.00 -3.10
CA GLN A 161 10.71 1.48 -2.02
C GLN A 161 10.05 2.64 -1.30
N SER A 162 10.27 2.73 0.01
CA SER A 162 9.87 3.91 0.78
C SER A 162 10.85 4.17 1.91
N ASP A 163 11.06 5.44 2.21
CA ASP A 163 11.76 5.93 3.39
C ASP A 163 10.84 5.95 4.63
N SER A 164 9.57 5.56 4.50
CA SER A 164 8.64 5.37 5.60
C SER A 164 8.59 3.90 6.01
N SER A 165 8.26 3.63 7.27
CA SER A 165 8.07 2.26 7.75
C SER A 165 6.76 1.66 7.27
N LEU A 166 6.64 0.33 7.32
CA LEU A 166 5.39 -0.38 7.01
C LEU A 166 4.24 0.17 7.86
N ALA A 167 4.49 0.42 9.15
CA ALA A 167 3.49 0.94 10.08
C ALA A 167 2.99 2.33 9.67
N VAL A 168 3.90 3.27 9.40
CA VAL A 168 3.56 4.64 8.95
C VAL A 168 2.79 4.62 7.64
N LEU A 169 3.23 3.79 6.67
CA LEU A 169 2.55 3.67 5.39
C LEU A 169 1.17 3.03 5.54
N SER A 170 0.98 2.09 6.47
CA SER A 170 -0.31 1.39 6.68
C SER A 170 -1.43 2.29 7.20
N LEU A 171 -1.12 3.46 7.73
CA LEU A 171 -2.13 4.41 8.20
C LEU A 171 -2.83 5.09 7.01
N PRO A 172 -4.17 5.29 7.06
CA PRO A 172 -4.87 5.97 5.96
C PRO A 172 -4.52 7.45 5.81
N ALA A 173 -4.20 8.13 6.90
CA ALA A 173 -3.84 9.54 6.93
C ALA A 173 -2.47 9.73 7.59
N PRO A 174 -1.75 10.85 7.33
CA PRO A 174 -0.44 11.11 7.90
C PRO A 174 -0.57 11.63 9.33
N VAL A 175 -1.19 10.84 10.21
CA VAL A 175 -1.41 11.16 11.63
C VAL A 175 -0.89 9.99 12.45
N MET A 176 0.11 10.22 13.30
CA MET A 176 0.75 9.20 14.13
C MET A 176 -0.16 8.74 15.28
N SER A 177 0.24 7.70 16.00
CA SER A 177 -0.46 7.19 17.21
C SER A 177 -0.65 8.26 18.29
N SER A 178 0.25 9.24 18.37
CA SER A 178 0.16 10.40 19.28
C SER A 178 -0.94 11.40 18.90
N GLY A 179 -1.57 11.26 17.73
CA GLY A 179 -2.55 12.21 17.19
C GLY A 179 -1.93 13.40 16.46
N ARG A 180 -0.59 13.50 16.42
CA ARG A 180 0.15 14.53 15.69
C ARG A 180 0.30 14.13 14.22
N LYS A 181 0.43 15.13 13.34
CA LYS A 181 0.75 14.88 11.93
C LYS A 181 2.13 14.26 11.81
N PHE A 182 2.28 13.32 10.88
CA PHE A 182 3.57 12.79 10.49
C PHE A 182 4.38 13.93 9.84
N PRO A 183 5.64 14.17 10.25
CA PRO A 183 6.38 15.37 9.86
C PRO A 183 6.90 15.35 8.41
N LYS A 184 6.92 14.19 7.75
CA LYS A 184 7.42 14.02 6.38
C LYS A 184 6.29 13.64 5.43
N GLN A 185 6.44 13.98 4.15
CA GLN A 185 5.54 13.52 3.10
C GLN A 185 5.70 12.00 2.93
N ARG A 186 4.62 11.23 3.02
CA ARG A 186 4.69 9.79 2.78
C ARG A 186 4.71 9.55 1.28
N SER A 187 5.70 8.80 0.80
CA SER A 187 5.81 8.47 -0.62
C SER A 187 6.32 7.04 -0.83
N VAL A 188 6.02 6.50 -2.00
CA VAL A 188 6.57 5.23 -2.48
C VAL A 188 7.20 5.47 -3.83
N LEU A 189 8.44 5.03 -3.98
CA LEU A 189 9.18 5.03 -5.23
C LEU A 189 8.96 3.71 -5.97
N LEU A 190 8.59 3.81 -7.25
CA LEU A 190 8.27 2.69 -8.12
C LEU A 190 9.38 2.51 -9.15
N HIS A 191 10.02 1.34 -9.14
CA HIS A 191 10.97 0.92 -10.15
C HIS A 191 10.42 -0.30 -10.89
N TRP A 192 10.64 -0.34 -12.20
CA TRP A 192 10.52 -1.59 -12.94
C TRP A 192 11.92 -2.12 -13.18
N LEU A 193 12.19 -3.33 -12.72
CA LEU A 193 13.50 -3.96 -12.84
C LEU A 193 13.38 -5.33 -13.48
N THR A 194 14.35 -5.65 -14.32
CA THR A 194 14.65 -7.02 -14.74
C THR A 194 15.44 -7.73 -13.64
N MET A 195 15.47 -9.07 -13.68
CA MET A 195 16.33 -9.84 -12.75
C MET A 195 17.82 -9.50 -12.91
N LYS A 196 18.26 -9.10 -14.11
CA LYS A 196 19.65 -8.70 -14.36
C LYS A 196 19.99 -7.42 -13.61
N GLU A 197 19.18 -6.38 -13.76
CA GLU A 197 19.37 -5.09 -13.08
C GLU A 197 19.30 -5.26 -11.55
N PHE A 198 18.37 -6.08 -11.06
CA PHE A 198 18.29 -6.41 -9.64
C PHE A 198 19.58 -7.04 -9.10
N ASP A 199 20.16 -8.00 -9.84
CA ASP A 199 21.40 -8.66 -9.43
C ASP A 199 22.61 -7.72 -9.51
N SER A 200 22.71 -6.89 -10.55
CA SER A 200 23.91 -6.07 -10.80
C SER A 200 23.90 -4.71 -10.12
N GLU A 201 22.74 -4.16 -9.78
CA GLU A 201 22.61 -2.81 -9.20
C GLU A 201 22.11 -2.93 -7.75
N VAL A 202 20.93 -3.53 -7.56
CA VAL A 202 20.25 -3.52 -6.25
C VAL A 202 20.96 -4.42 -5.23
N CYS A 203 21.26 -5.67 -5.59
CA CYS A 203 21.95 -6.60 -4.68
C CYS A 203 23.41 -6.20 -4.41
N MET A 204 24.02 -5.44 -5.31
CA MET A 204 25.39 -4.94 -5.13
C MET A 204 25.43 -3.83 -4.08
N ASP A 205 24.44 -2.95 -4.07
CA ASP A 205 24.33 -1.85 -3.11
C ASP A 205 23.73 -2.28 -1.77
N ASP A 206 22.81 -3.25 -1.78
CA ASP A 206 22.12 -3.78 -0.59
C ASP A 206 22.10 -5.32 -0.64
N PHE A 207 23.19 -5.92 -0.14
CA PHE A 207 23.39 -7.38 -0.17
C PHE A 207 22.33 -8.15 0.63
N GLU A 208 21.62 -7.50 1.55
CA GLU A 208 20.57 -8.14 2.36
C GLU A 208 19.36 -8.54 1.48
N LEU A 209 19.15 -7.84 0.36
CA LEU A 209 18.12 -8.18 -0.62
C LEU A 209 18.41 -9.47 -1.40
N ALA A 210 19.65 -9.97 -1.36
CA ALA A 210 19.97 -11.28 -1.93
C ALA A 210 19.19 -12.42 -1.25
N THR A 211 18.74 -12.22 0.00
CA THR A 211 17.97 -13.22 0.78
C THR A 211 16.60 -13.57 0.19
N VAL A 212 16.02 -12.69 -0.65
CA VAL A 212 14.71 -12.90 -1.30
C VAL A 212 14.82 -13.17 -2.79
N ARG A 213 16.06 -13.24 -3.32
CA ARG A 213 16.33 -13.37 -4.76
C ARG A 213 15.71 -14.62 -5.37
N THR A 214 15.78 -15.75 -4.67
CA THR A 214 15.30 -17.05 -5.19
C THR A 214 13.80 -17.02 -5.41
N GLU A 215 13.03 -16.57 -4.43
CA GLU A 215 11.58 -16.45 -4.50
C GLU A 215 11.15 -15.39 -5.51
N LEU A 216 11.88 -14.27 -5.60
CA LEU A 216 11.63 -13.23 -6.59
C LEU A 216 11.86 -13.73 -8.01
N LYS A 217 12.97 -14.44 -8.25
CA LYS A 217 13.27 -15.05 -9.56
C LYS A 217 12.17 -16.03 -9.97
N SER A 218 11.76 -16.91 -9.05
CA SER A 218 10.67 -17.85 -9.28
C SER A 218 9.36 -17.14 -9.65
N ALA A 219 9.01 -16.09 -8.91
CA ALA A 219 7.84 -15.25 -9.20
C ALA A 219 7.92 -14.61 -10.60
N VAL A 220 9.07 -14.03 -10.96
CA VAL A 220 9.30 -13.43 -12.29
C VAL A 220 9.28 -14.47 -13.40
N GLU A 221 9.76 -15.69 -13.20
CA GLU A 221 9.76 -16.71 -14.25
C GLU A 221 8.37 -17.29 -14.50
N THR A 222 7.51 -17.34 -13.49
CA THR A 222 6.25 -18.12 -13.55
C THR A 222 4.97 -17.30 -13.74
N TYR A 223 4.98 -15.98 -13.51
CA TYR A 223 3.75 -15.17 -13.56
C TYR A 223 3.15 -15.00 -14.98
N ASP A 224 1.82 -14.86 -15.06
CA ASP A 224 1.12 -14.41 -16.27
C ASP A 224 0.93 -12.89 -16.23
N GLN A 225 1.64 -12.18 -17.11
CA GLN A 225 1.63 -10.72 -17.22
C GLN A 225 0.26 -10.12 -17.54
N LYS A 226 -0.70 -10.91 -18.04
CA LYS A 226 -2.07 -10.44 -18.32
C LYS A 226 -2.98 -10.50 -17.10
N VAL A 227 -2.60 -11.22 -16.05
CA VAL A 227 -3.47 -11.52 -14.91
C VAL A 227 -2.85 -11.05 -13.60
N GLU A 228 -1.52 -11.07 -13.49
CA GLU A 228 -0.82 -10.78 -12.25
C GLU A 228 0.59 -10.20 -12.51
N LEU A 229 1.22 -9.73 -11.44
CA LEU A 229 2.50 -9.04 -11.49
C LEU A 229 3.36 -9.39 -10.27
N PRO A 230 4.65 -9.75 -10.44
CA PRO A 230 5.57 -9.88 -9.32
C PRO A 230 5.88 -8.53 -8.72
N VAL A 231 5.93 -8.50 -7.39
CA VAL A 231 6.14 -7.30 -6.59
C VAL A 231 7.21 -7.58 -5.54
N LEU A 232 8.20 -6.70 -5.45
CA LEU A 232 9.15 -6.62 -4.34
C LEU A 232 8.87 -5.32 -3.57
N MET A 233 8.78 -5.39 -2.24
CA MET A 233 8.68 -4.23 -1.35
C MET A 233 9.90 -4.14 -0.46
N ARG A 234 10.38 -2.91 -0.23
CA ARG A 234 11.41 -2.60 0.76
C ARG A 234 11.09 -1.28 1.46
N PHE A 235 10.90 -1.33 2.78
CA PHE A 235 10.57 -0.15 3.59
C PHE A 235 11.67 0.17 4.61
N ARG A 236 11.66 1.39 5.16
CA ARG A 236 12.71 1.89 6.07
C ARG A 236 12.92 1.02 7.31
N CYS A 237 11.88 0.36 7.81
CA CYS A 237 11.97 -0.52 8.99
C CYS A 237 12.63 -1.89 8.70
N GLY A 238 13.29 -2.04 7.54
CA GLY A 238 13.89 -3.31 7.13
C GLY A 238 12.86 -4.35 6.67
N HIS A 239 11.61 -3.94 6.46
CA HIS A 239 10.57 -4.83 5.99
C HIS A 239 10.75 -5.11 4.49
N VAL A 240 10.99 -6.37 4.14
CA VAL A 240 11.15 -6.83 2.75
C VAL A 240 10.12 -7.91 2.44
N ALA A 241 9.39 -7.76 1.33
CA ALA A 241 8.39 -8.74 0.93
C ALA A 241 8.38 -8.97 -0.58
N VAL A 242 8.38 -10.24 -0.98
CA VAL A 242 8.15 -10.68 -2.36
C VAL A 242 6.76 -11.28 -2.46
N GLY A 243 6.00 -10.84 -3.46
CA GLY A 243 4.66 -11.36 -3.71
C GLY A 243 4.22 -11.25 -5.15
N ILE A 244 3.00 -11.71 -5.39
CA ILE A 244 2.29 -11.62 -6.66
C ILE A 244 1.02 -10.81 -6.45
N ALA A 245 0.89 -9.73 -7.22
CA ALA A 245 -0.24 -8.82 -7.24
C ALA A 245 -1.20 -9.17 -8.39
N PRO A 246 -2.49 -9.43 -8.12
CA PRO A 246 -3.46 -9.54 -9.19
C PRO A 246 -3.64 -8.20 -9.90
N LEU A 247 -3.81 -8.26 -11.21
CA LEU A 247 -3.90 -7.08 -12.05
C LEU A 247 -5.30 -6.45 -11.95
N VAL A 248 -5.41 -5.40 -11.13
CA VAL A 248 -6.63 -4.60 -10.97
C VAL A 248 -6.27 -3.11 -11.05
N PRO A 249 -6.68 -2.40 -12.13
CA PRO A 249 -7.58 -2.85 -13.19
C PRO A 249 -6.95 -3.86 -14.15
N ASP A 250 -7.73 -4.42 -15.08
CA ASP A 250 -7.23 -5.44 -16.02
C ASP A 250 -6.10 -4.92 -16.93
N TYR A 251 -5.45 -5.86 -17.62
CA TYR A 251 -4.30 -5.60 -18.49
C TYR A 251 -4.55 -4.56 -19.58
N LYS A 252 -5.72 -4.56 -20.22
CA LYS A 252 -6.00 -3.61 -21.32
C LYS A 252 -6.09 -2.19 -20.77
N LEU A 253 -6.78 -2.02 -19.64
CA LEU A 253 -6.87 -0.71 -19.00
C LEU A 253 -5.53 -0.26 -18.44
N CYS A 254 -4.76 -1.15 -17.79
CA CYS A 254 -3.39 -0.84 -17.35
C CYS A 254 -2.49 -0.40 -18.50
N LYS A 255 -2.58 -1.06 -19.67
CA LYS A 255 -1.81 -0.69 -20.86
C LYS A 255 -2.18 0.70 -21.38
N MET A 256 -3.48 1.03 -21.39
CA MET A 256 -3.98 2.36 -21.81
C MET A 256 -3.51 3.45 -20.85
N LEU A 257 -3.84 3.32 -19.56
CA LEU A 257 -3.45 4.26 -18.52
C LEU A 257 -1.93 4.42 -18.43
N GLY A 258 -1.19 3.32 -18.61
CA GLY A 258 0.27 3.34 -18.54
C GLY A 258 0.88 4.19 -19.65
N LYS A 259 0.32 4.15 -20.86
CA LYS A 259 0.71 5.04 -21.96
C LYS A 259 0.36 6.50 -21.65
N ASP A 260 -0.85 6.75 -21.14
CA ASP A 260 -1.34 8.10 -20.90
C ASP A 260 -0.61 8.80 -19.75
N TYR A 261 -0.31 8.08 -18.67
CA TYR A 261 0.33 8.64 -17.48
C TYR A 261 1.85 8.72 -17.59
N TYR A 262 2.49 7.72 -18.22
CA TYR A 262 3.95 7.58 -18.17
C TYR A 262 4.64 7.84 -19.50
N GLY A 263 3.93 7.83 -20.63
CA GLY A 263 4.45 8.26 -21.93
C GLY A 263 5.84 7.70 -22.25
N GLU A 264 6.82 8.58 -22.43
CA GLU A 264 8.24 8.25 -22.67
C GLU A 264 9.12 8.40 -21.41
N THR A 265 8.51 8.60 -20.23
CA THR A 265 9.25 8.83 -18.98
C THR A 265 10.15 7.64 -18.70
N SER A 266 11.47 7.82 -18.80
CA SER A 266 12.45 6.82 -18.39
C SER A 266 12.67 6.89 -16.87
N GLY A 267 12.89 5.75 -16.23
CA GLY A 267 13.24 5.69 -14.80
C GLY A 267 12.05 5.53 -13.85
N ALA A 268 12.34 5.83 -12.58
CA ALA A 268 11.48 5.59 -11.43
C ALA A 268 10.38 6.65 -11.30
N VAL A 269 9.26 6.26 -10.67
CA VAL A 269 8.12 7.16 -10.40
C VAL A 269 7.90 7.24 -8.90
N GLN A 270 7.87 8.45 -8.35
CA GLN A 270 7.47 8.67 -6.97
C GLN A 270 5.97 8.93 -6.89
N LEU A 271 5.28 8.19 -6.03
CA LEU A 271 3.88 8.43 -5.67
C LEU A 271 3.80 9.01 -4.26
N ASN A 272 3.23 10.20 -4.11
CA ASN A 272 2.92 10.76 -2.81
C ASN A 272 1.60 10.16 -2.31
N ILE A 273 1.64 9.44 -1.18
CA ILE A 273 0.48 8.66 -0.73
C ILE A 273 -0.65 9.56 -0.23
N ASP A 274 -0.30 10.71 0.33
CA ASP A 274 -1.28 11.63 0.92
C ASP A 274 -2.00 12.50 -0.11
N ASP A 275 -1.58 12.46 -1.38
CA ASP A 275 -2.15 13.26 -2.49
C ASP A 275 -3.16 12.48 -3.34
N MET A 276 -3.33 11.18 -3.09
CA MET A 276 -4.22 10.27 -3.84
C MET A 276 -5.60 10.12 -3.20
#